data_AF-A0A914P0F3-F1
#
_entry.id   AF-A0A914P0F3-F1
#
_cell.length_a   1.000
_cell.length_b   1.000
_cell.length_c   1.000
_cell.angle_alpha   90.00
_cell.angle_beta   90.00
_cell.angle_gamma   90.00
#
_symmetry.space_group_name_H-M   'P 1'
#
loop_
_entity.id
_entity.type
_entity.pdbx_description
1 polymer ?
#
loop_
_entity_poly.entity_id
_entity_poly.type
_entity_poly.pdbx_seq_one_letter_code
_entity_poly.pdbx_strand_id
1 'polypeptide(L)'
;MPGGFSSKQFLPKIQSEILDKSNRTKLSLIPRKNSFQLQYFYISRYQEFLIKNFTDNCNGTFKSGSCVFDVGHLPILLVRPELVVHKLYLDIHPASFFCLYQKIRERALDFKNQKNFDASNYENLPQVQLLRGKSINDVQFFF
;
A
#
# COMPACT_ATOMS: atom_id res chain seq x y z
N MET A 1 -0.69 0.05 -14.66
CA MET A 1 -0.37 -0.21 -13.23
C MET A 1 -1.07 0.84 -12.37
N PRO A 2 -1.41 0.58 -11.10
CA PRO A 2 -1.69 1.66 -10.14
C PRO A 2 -0.40 2.50 -9.96
N GLY A 3 -0.13 3.37 -10.94
CA GLY A 3 1.13 4.05 -11.17
C GLY A 3 1.21 5.39 -10.44
N GLY A 4 0.95 5.37 -9.13
CA GLY A 4 1.25 6.51 -8.25
C GLY A 4 2.57 6.35 -7.49
N PHE A 5 3.33 5.28 -7.76
CA PHE A 5 4.55 4.99 -7.03
C PHE A 5 5.64 6.03 -7.33
N SER A 6 6.01 6.79 -6.31
CA SER A 6 7.19 7.66 -6.32
C SER A 6 8.18 7.16 -5.28
N SER A 7 9.30 6.60 -5.72
CA SER A 7 10.37 6.13 -4.83
C SER A 7 10.88 7.24 -3.90
N LYS A 8 10.87 8.50 -4.36
CA LYS A 8 11.25 9.69 -3.58
C LYS A 8 10.33 9.96 -2.39
N GLN A 9 9.03 9.75 -2.57
CA GLN A 9 8.04 9.94 -1.49
C GLN A 9 7.89 8.70 -0.61
N PHE A 10 8.28 7.54 -1.12
CA PHE A 10 8.07 6.25 -0.47
C PHE A 10 8.88 6.07 0.81
N LEU A 11 10.22 6.21 0.76
CA LEU A 11 11.08 6.03 1.94
C LEU A 11 10.78 7.03 3.07
N PRO A 12 10.61 8.36 2.80
CA PRO A 12 10.25 9.30 3.85
C PRO A 12 8.91 8.98 4.50
N LYS A 13 7.93 8.51 3.72
CA LYS A 13 6.61 8.11 4.24
C LYS A 13 6.68 6.88 5.14
N ILE A 14 7.53 5.91 4.80
CA ILE A 14 7.80 4.75 5.66
C ILE A 14 8.47 5.19 6.96
N GLN A 15 9.50 6.03 6.88
CA GLN A 15 10.22 6.54 8.05
C GLN A 15 9.30 7.34 8.98
N SER A 16 8.45 8.23 8.43
CA SER A 16 7.49 8.98 9.23
C SER A 16 6.50 8.08 9.95
N GLU A 17 6.06 6.98 9.33
CA GLU A 17 5.16 6.01 9.99
C GLU A 17 5.83 5.22 11.10
N ILE A 18 7.10 4.84 10.91
CA ILE A 18 7.87 4.15 11.95
C ILE A 18 8.07 5.08 13.15
N LEU A 19 8.44 6.34 12.90
CA LEU A 19 8.57 7.37 13.95
C LEU A 19 7.23 7.62 14.67
N ASP A 20 6.14 7.73 13.92
CA ASP A 20 4.79 7.88 14.50
C ASP A 20 4.39 6.67 15.35
N LYS A 21 4.77 5.45 14.96
CA LYS A 21 4.52 4.24 15.75
C LYS A 21 5.38 4.18 17.02
N SER A 22 6.64 4.55 16.94
CA SER A 22 7.57 4.60 18.09
C SER A 22 7.08 5.57 19.16
N ASN A 23 6.59 6.74 18.73
CA ASN A 23 6.03 7.77 19.63
C ASN A 23 4.66 7.38 20.23
N ARG A 24 3.94 6.40 19.66
CA ARG A 24 2.60 5.96 20.11
C ARG A 24 2.59 4.93 21.22
N THR A 25 3.74 4.66 21.86
CA THR A 25 3.82 3.71 22.99
C THR A 25 2.99 4.07 24.23
N LYS A 26 2.22 5.17 24.25
CA LYS A 26 1.36 5.54 25.41
C LYS A 26 -0.04 6.12 25.15
N LEU A 27 -0.58 6.22 23.93
CA LEU A 27 -1.91 6.82 23.77
C LEU A 27 -2.78 6.20 22.65
N SER A 28 -3.90 5.61 23.11
CA SER A 28 -5.15 5.23 22.41
C SER A 28 -5.09 4.41 21.11
N LEU A 29 -5.67 3.19 21.22
CA LEU A 29 -6.02 2.22 20.18
C LEU A 29 -7.13 2.71 19.22
N ILE A 30 -7.08 3.95 18.74
CA ILE A 30 -8.03 4.42 17.72
C ILE A 30 -7.32 4.42 16.37
N PRO A 31 -7.60 3.45 15.47
CA PRO A 31 -6.99 3.39 14.16
C PRO A 31 -7.54 4.56 13.35
N ARG A 32 -6.68 5.49 12.96
CA ARG A 32 -7.08 6.54 12.03
C ARG A 32 -7.44 5.88 10.70
N LYS A 33 -8.68 6.09 10.26
CA LYS A 33 -9.33 5.59 9.03
C LYS A 33 -8.56 5.85 7.71
N ASN A 34 -7.45 6.59 7.75
CA ASN A 34 -6.64 7.00 6.60
C ASN A 34 -5.13 6.80 6.79
N SER A 35 -4.66 6.09 7.82
CA SER A 35 -3.22 5.84 7.91
C SER A 35 -2.83 4.81 6.86
N PHE A 36 -2.02 5.25 5.89
CA PHE A 36 -1.13 4.32 5.21
C PHE A 36 -0.46 3.48 6.33
N GLN A 37 -0.57 2.18 6.19
CA GLN A 37 0.07 1.24 7.09
C GLN A 37 0.72 0.26 6.15
N LEU A 38 2.02 0.46 5.96
CA LEU A 38 2.81 -0.48 5.19
C LEU A 38 2.82 -1.81 5.96
N GLN A 39 2.12 -2.83 5.46
CA GLN A 39 2.06 -4.13 6.12
C GLN A 39 3.38 -4.89 5.96
N TYR A 40 4.08 -4.67 4.85
CA TYR A 40 5.37 -5.28 4.52
C TYR A 40 6.18 -4.29 3.68
N PHE A 41 7.52 -4.30 3.82
CA PHE A 41 8.45 -3.49 2.99
C PHE A 41 8.40 -3.80 1.48
N TYR A 42 7.43 -4.61 1.05
CA TYR A 42 7.27 -5.12 -0.29
C TYR A 42 6.01 -4.52 -0.91
N ILE A 43 6.17 -3.65 -1.91
CA ILE A 43 5.04 -2.95 -2.57
C ILE A 43 4.25 -3.83 -3.53
N SER A 44 4.46 -5.14 -3.56
CA SER A 44 3.79 -6.00 -4.55
C SER A 44 2.27 -5.98 -4.45
N ARG A 45 1.73 -6.01 -3.23
CA ARG A 45 0.32 -6.32 -3.00
C ARG A 45 -0.21 -5.66 -1.73
N TYR A 46 -1.31 -4.93 -1.87
CA TYR A 46 -2.13 -4.49 -0.76
C TYR A 46 -3.23 -5.49 -0.44
N GLN A 47 -3.39 -5.84 0.84
CA GLN A 47 -4.42 -6.73 1.31
C GLN A 47 -4.86 -6.35 2.72
N GLU A 48 -6.16 -6.44 3.00
CA GLU A 48 -6.67 -6.31 4.37
C GLU A 48 -7.17 -7.67 4.85
N PHE A 49 -6.69 -8.08 6.02
CA PHE A 49 -7.09 -9.32 6.67
C PHE A 49 -8.14 -9.04 7.74
N LEU A 50 -9.01 -10.03 7.96
CA LEU A 50 -9.91 -10.03 9.10
C LEU A 50 -9.08 -10.20 10.38
N ILE A 51 -8.95 -9.13 11.15
CA ILE A 51 -8.34 -9.17 12.48
C ILE A 51 -9.48 -9.20 13.50
N LYS A 52 -9.47 -10.19 14.41
CA LYS A 52 -10.57 -10.51 15.35
C LYS A 52 -11.09 -9.32 16.18
N ASN A 53 -10.35 -8.21 16.27
CA ASN A 53 -10.69 -7.04 17.10
C ASN A 53 -10.70 -5.69 16.34
N PHE A 54 -10.54 -5.68 15.02
CA PHE A 54 -10.48 -4.45 14.21
C PHE A 54 -11.29 -4.61 12.93
N THR A 55 -12.58 -4.30 13.01
CA THR A 55 -13.55 -4.42 11.91
C THR A 55 -13.63 -3.18 11.01
N ASP A 56 -12.91 -2.11 11.31
CA ASP A 56 -13.30 -0.77 10.86
C ASP A 56 -12.80 -0.35 9.47
N ASN A 57 -11.90 -1.13 8.84
CA ASN A 57 -11.28 -0.72 7.58
C ASN A 57 -11.93 -1.32 6.32
N CYS A 58 -12.71 -2.40 6.46
CA CYS A 58 -13.40 -3.04 5.33
C CYS A 58 -14.92 -2.80 5.47
N ASN A 59 -15.47 -1.84 4.73
CA ASN A 59 -16.90 -1.47 4.81
C ASN A 59 -17.88 -2.56 4.30
N GLY A 60 -17.40 -3.66 3.73
CA GLY A 60 -18.24 -4.59 2.95
C GLY A 60 -18.05 -6.05 3.33
N THR A 61 -17.38 -6.80 2.45
CA THR A 61 -17.46 -8.27 2.45
C THR A 61 -16.09 -8.90 2.68
N PHE A 62 -16.00 -9.80 3.66
CA PHE A 62 -14.83 -10.66 3.81
C PHE A 62 -15.04 -12.01 3.10
N LYS A 63 -14.03 -12.48 2.39
CA LYS A 63 -13.99 -13.83 1.80
C LYS A 63 -12.66 -14.47 2.15
N SER A 64 -12.66 -15.70 2.64
CA SER A 64 -11.42 -16.43 3.00
C SER A 64 -10.50 -15.63 3.94
N GLY A 65 -11.08 -14.87 4.87
CA GLY A 65 -10.32 -14.07 5.85
C GLY A 65 -9.69 -12.78 5.31
N SER A 66 -10.00 -12.34 4.09
CA SER A 66 -9.55 -11.05 3.53
C SER A 66 -10.68 -10.20 2.95
N CYS A 67 -10.50 -8.88 3.00
CA CYS A 67 -11.47 -7.89 2.52
C CYS A 67 -11.60 -7.94 1.00
N VAL A 68 -12.84 -7.89 0.52
CA VAL A 68 -13.20 -7.63 -0.87
C VAL A 68 -13.53 -6.14 -1.00
N PHE A 69 -12.70 -5.40 -1.71
CA PHE A 69 -12.83 -3.95 -1.77
C PHE A 69 -14.02 -3.50 -2.61
N ASP A 70 -14.79 -2.57 -2.07
CA ASP A 70 -15.89 -1.90 -2.76
C ASP A 70 -15.46 -0.55 -3.38
N VAL A 71 -16.42 0.20 -3.96
CA VAL A 71 -16.16 1.50 -4.60
C VAL A 71 -15.68 2.56 -3.59
N GLY A 72 -16.12 2.48 -2.34
CA GLY A 72 -15.72 3.39 -1.26
C GLY A 72 -14.24 3.29 -0.90
N HIS A 73 -13.59 2.17 -1.20
CA HIS A 73 -12.15 1.99 -0.97
C HIS A 73 -11.29 2.53 -2.11
N LEU A 74 -11.84 2.86 -3.28
CA LEU A 74 -11.06 3.32 -4.43
C LEU A 74 -10.17 4.55 -4.15
N PRO A 75 -10.62 5.59 -3.40
CA PRO A 75 -9.76 6.71 -3.07
C PRO A 75 -8.48 6.28 -2.34
N ILE A 76 -8.58 5.31 -1.43
CA ILE A 76 -7.41 4.77 -0.72
C ILE A 76 -6.56 3.93 -1.67
N LEU A 77 -7.17 3.02 -2.44
CA LEU A 77 -6.44 2.13 -3.36
C LEU A 77 -5.67 2.91 -4.44
N LEU A 78 -6.19 4.06 -4.87
CA LEU A 78 -5.59 4.89 -5.91
C LEU A 78 -4.36 5.68 -5.48
N VAL A 79 -4.20 5.96 -4.18
CA VAL A 79 -3.05 6.68 -3.60
C VAL A 79 -2.02 5.76 -2.97
N ARG A 80 -2.33 4.47 -2.89
CA ARG A 80 -1.46 3.46 -2.33
C ARG A 80 -0.30 3.14 -3.29
N PRO A 81 0.94 2.97 -2.78
CA PRO A 81 2.11 2.64 -3.59
C PRO A 81 2.15 1.19 -4.07
N GLU A 82 1.28 0.31 -3.55
CA GLU A 82 1.26 -1.09 -3.92
C GLU A 82 0.84 -1.33 -5.37
N LEU A 83 1.50 -2.29 -6.05
CA LEU A 83 1.35 -2.57 -7.47
C LEU A 83 0.07 -3.34 -7.79
N VAL A 84 -0.40 -4.15 -6.85
CA VAL A 84 -1.58 -5.01 -6.98
C VAL A 84 -2.45 -4.84 -5.75
N VAL A 85 -3.76 -4.90 -5.94
CA VAL A 85 -4.73 -4.98 -4.85
C VAL A 85 -5.30 -6.39 -4.75
N HIS A 86 -5.34 -6.93 -3.54
CA HIS A 86 -6.00 -8.19 -3.21
C HIS A 86 -7.06 -7.93 -2.12
N LYS A 87 -8.36 -7.98 -2.43
CA LYS A 87 -8.97 -8.50 -3.66
C LYS A 87 -10.22 -7.76 -4.12
N LEU A 88 -10.50 -7.92 -5.42
CA LEU A 88 -11.67 -7.42 -6.13
C LEU A 88 -12.37 -8.62 -6.76
N TYR A 89 -13.69 -8.68 -6.63
CA TYR A 89 -14.50 -9.78 -7.14
C TYR A 89 -15.66 -9.23 -7.96
N LEU A 90 -15.80 -9.72 -9.19
CA LEU A 90 -16.82 -9.28 -10.14
C LEU A 90 -18.23 -9.73 -9.73
N ASP A 91 -18.34 -10.82 -8.98
CA ASP A 91 -19.58 -11.38 -8.45
C ASP A 91 -20.05 -10.71 -7.15
N ILE A 92 -19.23 -9.84 -6.53
CA ILE A 92 -19.58 -9.14 -5.28
C ILE A 92 -19.65 -7.63 -5.50
N HIS A 93 -18.57 -7.03 -6.00
CA HIS A 93 -18.47 -5.59 -6.21
C HIS A 93 -17.87 -5.28 -7.61
N PRO A 94 -18.60 -5.56 -8.70
CA PRO A 94 -18.09 -5.38 -10.07
C PRO A 94 -17.72 -3.92 -10.36
N ALA A 95 -18.50 -2.97 -9.84
CA ALA A 95 -18.26 -1.54 -10.03
C ALA A 95 -16.85 -1.13 -9.54
N SER A 96 -16.36 -1.72 -8.45
CA SER A 96 -15.05 -1.42 -7.88
C SER A 96 -13.93 -1.81 -8.85
N PHE A 97 -14.05 -2.98 -9.48
CA PHE A 97 -13.10 -3.41 -10.50
C PHE A 97 -13.11 -2.46 -11.71
N PHE A 98 -14.30 -2.16 -12.27
CA PHE A 98 -14.40 -1.33 -13.46
C PHE A 98 -13.96 0.12 -13.22
N CYS A 99 -14.35 0.73 -12.11
CA CYS A 99 -13.92 2.09 -11.77
C CYS A 99 -12.41 2.16 -11.53
N LEU A 100 -11.82 1.18 -10.83
CA LEU A 100 -10.36 1.11 -10.66
C LEU A 100 -9.65 0.95 -12.01
N TYR A 101 -10.15 0.04 -12.84
CA TYR A 101 -9.59 -0.22 -14.17
C TYR A 101 -9.64 1.03 -15.05
N GLN A 102 -10.76 1.75 -15.08
CA GLN A 102 -10.90 3.00 -15.81
C GLN A 102 -9.83 4.01 -15.35
N LYS A 103 -9.68 4.22 -14.04
CA LYS A 103 -8.67 5.17 -13.50
C LYS A 103 -7.24 4.74 -13.81
N ILE A 104 -6.94 3.45 -13.76
CA ILE A 104 -5.63 2.94 -14.17
C ILE A 104 -5.40 3.15 -15.66
N ARG A 105 -6.42 2.96 -16.50
CA ARG A 105 -6.34 3.16 -17.96
C ARG A 105 -6.13 4.63 -18.31
N GLU A 106 -6.87 5.54 -17.66
CA GLU A 106 -6.67 7.00 -17.79
C GLU A 106 -5.22 7.38 -17.48
N ARG A 107 -4.67 6.88 -16.36
CA ARG A 107 -3.26 7.10 -15.99
C ARG A 107 -2.28 6.51 -17.00
N ALA A 108 -2.57 5.32 -17.52
CA ALA A 108 -1.71 4.65 -18.48
C ALA A 108 -1.67 5.38 -19.82
N LEU A 109 -2.73 6.05 -20.23
CA LEU A 109 -2.79 6.83 -21.47
C LEU A 109 -2.22 8.25 -21.32
N ASP A 110 -2.08 8.74 -20.10
CA ASP A 110 -1.46 10.03 -19.83
C ASP A 110 0.08 9.95 -19.94
N PHE A 111 0.60 10.30 -21.12
CA PHE A 111 2.03 10.34 -21.43
C PHE A 111 2.85 11.25 -20.51
N LYS A 112 2.25 12.27 -19.85
CA LYS A 112 2.96 13.10 -18.87
C LYS A 112 3.26 12.32 -17.58
N ASN A 113 2.35 11.43 -17.19
CA ASN A 113 2.49 10.61 -15.98
C ASN A 113 3.38 9.38 -16.18
N GLN A 114 3.50 8.85 -17.39
CA GLN A 114 4.40 7.72 -17.69
C GLN A 114 5.87 8.05 -17.39
N LYS A 115 6.30 9.31 -17.56
CA LYS A 115 7.69 9.73 -17.27
C LYS A 115 7.99 9.86 -15.78
N ASN A 116 6.99 9.76 -14.90
CA ASN A 116 7.14 9.98 -13.46
C ASN A 116 7.31 8.69 -12.67
N PHE A 117 7.32 7.52 -13.33
CA PHE A 117 7.65 6.28 -12.63
C PHE A 117 9.14 6.24 -12.30
N ASP A 118 9.44 6.40 -11.02
CA ASP A 118 10.79 6.33 -10.48
C ASP A 118 10.82 5.22 -9.41
N ALA A 119 11.61 4.19 -9.67
CA ALA A 119 11.85 3.06 -8.77
C ALA A 119 13.27 3.05 -8.17
N SER A 120 14.08 4.09 -8.42
CA SER A 120 15.49 4.15 -7.97
C SER A 120 15.61 3.90 -6.47
N ASN A 121 14.89 4.64 -5.62
CA ASN A 121 15.00 4.46 -4.16
C ASN A 121 14.40 3.15 -3.63
N TYR A 122 13.67 2.37 -4.44
CA TYR A 122 13.21 1.04 -4.01
C TYR A 122 14.39 0.10 -3.72
N GLU A 123 15.51 0.30 -4.40
CA GLU A 123 16.73 -0.48 -4.17
C GLU A 123 17.37 -0.24 -2.80
N ASN A 124 17.03 0.90 -2.17
CA ASN A 124 17.55 1.29 -0.87
C ASN A 124 16.78 0.65 0.28
N LEU A 125 15.76 -0.16 -0.01
CA LEU A 125 15.06 -0.91 1.02
C LEU A 125 16.00 -1.96 1.63
N PRO A 126 16.03 -2.11 2.97
CA PRO A 126 16.94 -3.02 3.66
C PRO A 126 16.88 -4.45 3.10
N GLN A 127 15.68 -4.96 2.87
CA GLN A 127 15.46 -6.31 2.35
C GLN A 127 15.98 -6.46 0.91
N VAL A 128 15.80 -5.43 0.07
CA VAL A 128 16.29 -5.45 -1.32
C VAL A 128 17.82 -5.43 -1.33
N GLN A 129 18.44 -4.67 -0.44
CA GLN A 129 19.89 -4.62 -0.28
C GLN A 129 20.48 -5.96 0.19
N LEU A 130 19.85 -6.59 1.18
CA LEU A 130 20.23 -7.93 1.66
C LEU A 130 20.09 -8.98 0.55
N LEU A 131 18.99 -8.97 -0.21
CA LEU A 131 18.78 -9.88 -1.35
C LEU A 131 19.79 -9.65 -2.49
N ARG A 132 20.33 -8.44 -2.62
CA ARG A 132 21.44 -8.12 -3.55
C ARG A 132 22.82 -8.49 -2.99
N GLY A 133 22.89 -9.11 -1.82
CA GLY A 133 24.14 -9.60 -1.22
C GLY A 133 24.91 -8.59 -0.39
N LYS A 134 24.31 -7.44 0.00
CA LYS A 134 24.94 -6.57 1.01
C LYS A 134 25.00 -7.26 2.36
N SER A 135 26.09 -7.03 3.10
CA SER A 135 26.23 -7.49 4.47
C SER A 135 25.22 -6.80 5.37
N ILE A 136 24.76 -7.49 6.42
CA ILE A 136 23.81 -6.93 7.40
C ILE A 136 24.35 -5.67 8.08
N ASN A 137 25.67 -5.56 8.25
CA ASN A 137 26.33 -4.41 8.86
C ASN A 137 26.29 -3.16 7.98
N ASP A 138 26.14 -3.34 6.66
CA ASP A 138 26.15 -2.26 5.67
C ASP A 138 24.72 -1.77 5.33
N VAL A 139 23.71 -2.35 5.98
CA VAL A 139 22.29 -2.08 5.73
C VAL A 139 21.71 -1.30 6.89
N GLN A 140 21.21 -0.10 6.60
CA GLN A 140 20.51 0.71 7.59
C GLN A 140 19.06 0.23 7.72
N PHE A 141 18.74 -0.39 8.85
CA PHE A 141 17.38 -0.77 9.17
C PHE A 141 16.61 0.41 9.76
N PHE A 142 15.34 0.53 9.38
CA PHE A 142 14.42 1.49 9.97
C PHE A 142 13.70 0.79 11.13
N PHE A 143 14.18 0.97 12.35
CA PHE A 143 13.59 0.48 13.60
C PHE A 143 12.91 1.62 14.36
#